data_AF-A0A225W2P6-F1
#
_entry.id   AF-A0A225W2P6-F1
#
_cell.length_a   1.000
_cell.length_b   1.000
_cell.length_c   1.000
_cell.angle_alpha   90.00
_cell.angle_beta   90.00
_cell.angle_gamma   90.00
#
_symmetry.space_group_name_H-M   'P 1'
#
loop_
_entity.id
_entity.type
_entity.pdbx_description
1 polymer ?
#
loop_
_entity_poly.entity_id
_entity_poly.type
_entity_poly.pdbx_seq_one_letter_code
_entity_poly.pdbx_strand_id
1 'polypeptide(L)'
;MKQDLLSWWLVLHDPQLNGVLPEYFNTLPPPNVVVEVDASDFGLCALGVSERFALTYQFSPAETALISDFKSGTSNGFGINFRELRSCAFAVNEWGKHWSSKSSRGRRPVHVHFQIDNTSAVAWQNKLPSRNPRAQVIIRVLRFSASHESGVNNSRADAGSHLSANPSFETLFASLTSGWTQASPKLDVQGLINIWQRISVFTALPTPPLSSMNEQVMYWGFAE
;
A
#
# COMPACT_ATOMS: atom_id res chain seq x y z
N MET A 1 -18.98 11.59 21.89
CA MET A 1 -18.37 11.80 23.21
C MET A 1 -18.40 10.54 24.08
N LYS A 2 -19.56 9.97 24.43
CA LYS A 2 -19.64 8.76 25.30
C LYS A 2 -19.04 7.50 24.65
N GLN A 3 -19.26 7.32 23.34
CA GLN A 3 -18.63 6.26 22.54
C GLN A 3 -17.11 6.42 22.47
N ASP A 4 -16.62 7.65 22.24
CA ASP A 4 -15.18 7.94 22.15
C ASP A 4 -14.47 7.62 23.47
N LEU A 5 -15.10 7.97 24.60
CA LEU A 5 -14.58 7.66 25.94
C LEU A 5 -14.55 6.15 26.24
N LEU A 6 -15.52 5.38 25.72
CA LEU A 6 -15.52 3.92 25.83
C LEU A 6 -14.43 3.28 24.96
N SER A 7 -14.21 3.82 23.76
CA SER A 7 -13.09 3.38 22.89
C SER A 7 -11.74 3.69 23.52
N TRP A 8 -11.57 4.87 24.12
CA TRP A 8 -10.37 5.20 24.89
C TRP A 8 -10.19 4.32 26.13
N TRP A 9 -11.27 4.00 26.84
CA TRP A 9 -11.20 3.09 27.98
C TRP A 9 -10.73 1.70 27.56
N LEU A 10 -11.25 1.15 26.45
CA LEU A 10 -10.79 -0.13 25.89
C LEU A 10 -9.32 -0.08 25.44
N VAL A 11 -8.91 1.01 24.78
CA VAL A 11 -7.51 1.26 24.35
C VAL A 11 -6.53 1.32 25.53
N LEU A 12 -6.97 1.86 26.67
CA LEU A 12 -6.11 2.03 27.85
C LEU A 12 -6.04 0.77 28.73
N HIS A 13 -7.03 -0.13 28.65
CA HIS A 13 -7.13 -1.30 29.52
C HIS A 13 -6.87 -2.64 28.82
N ASP A 14 -6.81 -2.67 27.49
CA ASP A 14 -6.28 -3.81 26.73
C ASP A 14 -4.86 -3.49 26.22
N PRO A 15 -3.81 -4.11 26.80
CA PRO A 15 -2.43 -3.87 26.37
C PRO A 15 -2.13 -4.40 24.96
N GLN A 16 -3.06 -5.13 24.34
CA GLN A 16 -2.94 -5.66 23.00
C GLN A 16 -4.12 -5.21 22.15
N LEU A 17 -4.07 -3.96 21.69
CA LEU A 17 -4.93 -3.42 20.63
C LEU A 17 -4.75 -4.20 19.32
N ASN A 18 -5.32 -5.41 19.25
CA ASN A 18 -5.00 -6.43 18.24
C ASN A 18 -3.49 -6.67 18.09
N GLY A 19 -2.72 -6.57 19.18
CA GLY A 19 -1.26 -6.72 19.19
C GLY A 19 -0.45 -5.48 18.80
N VAL A 20 -1.09 -4.33 18.59
CA VAL A 20 -0.39 -3.05 18.37
C VAL A 20 0.04 -2.46 19.72
N LEU A 21 1.34 -2.33 19.93
CA LEU A 21 1.88 -1.78 21.17
C LEU A 21 1.53 -0.28 21.32
N PRO A 22 1.25 0.20 22.55
CA PRO A 22 0.99 1.61 22.82
C PRO A 22 2.07 2.58 22.33
N GLU A 23 3.33 2.13 22.22
CA GLU A 23 4.46 2.91 21.67
C GLU A 23 4.20 3.41 20.24
N TYR A 24 3.40 2.68 19.44
CA TYR A 24 3.05 3.08 18.07
C TYR A 24 2.02 4.21 17.99
N PHE A 25 1.35 4.58 19.11
CA PHE A 25 0.33 5.63 19.11
C PHE A 25 0.90 7.04 19.28
N ASN A 26 2.11 7.17 19.84
CA ASN A 26 2.75 8.48 20.05
C ASN A 26 3.67 8.84 18.88
N THR A 27 4.57 7.92 18.53
CA THR A 27 5.56 8.08 17.46
C THR A 27 5.87 6.72 16.86
N LEU A 28 5.80 6.59 15.53
CA LEU A 28 6.24 5.36 14.89
C LEU A 28 7.73 5.12 15.21
N PRO A 29 8.14 3.92 15.63
CA PRO A 29 9.55 3.60 15.78
C PRO A 29 10.27 3.70 14.43
N PRO A 30 11.61 3.72 14.42
CA PRO A 30 12.36 3.60 13.17
C PRO A 30 11.93 2.35 12.40
N PRO A 31 11.79 2.44 11.06
CA PRO A 31 11.36 1.31 10.26
C PRO A 31 12.38 0.17 10.32
N ASN A 32 11.88 -1.05 10.41
CA ASN A 32 12.70 -2.25 10.30
C ASN A 32 13.09 -2.53 8.85
N VAL A 33 12.21 -2.15 7.92
CA VAL A 33 12.37 -2.33 6.47
C VAL A 33 11.96 -1.04 5.79
N VAL A 34 12.79 -0.58 4.86
CA VAL A 34 12.48 0.54 3.96
C VAL A 34 12.38 -0.01 2.54
N VAL A 35 11.30 0.34 1.85
CA VAL A 35 11.04 -0.06 0.47
C VAL A 35 10.90 1.19 -0.39
N GLU A 36 11.78 1.35 -1.36
CA GLU A 36 11.63 2.35 -2.42
C GLU A 36 10.66 1.80 -3.47
N VAL A 37 9.71 2.61 -3.93
CA VAL A 37 8.74 2.19 -4.96
C VAL A 37 8.56 3.25 -6.02
N ASP A 38 8.11 2.81 -7.19
CA ASP A 38 7.75 3.66 -8.31
C ASP A 38 6.71 2.95 -9.18
N ALA A 39 5.95 3.70 -9.97
CA ALA A 39 5.17 3.18 -11.07
C ALA A 39 5.16 4.17 -12.23
N SER A 40 5.17 3.64 -13.46
CA SER A 40 5.10 4.43 -14.69
C SER A 40 3.83 4.09 -15.47
N ASP A 41 3.84 4.35 -16.78
CA ASP A 41 2.85 3.78 -17.71
C ASP A 41 3.25 2.40 -18.26
N PHE A 42 4.48 1.98 -18.01
CA PHE A 42 5.11 0.79 -18.57
C PHE A 42 5.16 -0.36 -17.57
N GLY A 43 5.31 -0.04 -16.29
CA GLY A 43 5.40 -1.02 -15.22
C GLY A 43 5.42 -0.40 -13.84
N LEU A 44 5.77 -1.24 -12.86
CA LEU A 44 5.97 -0.85 -11.47
C LEU A 44 7.25 -1.47 -10.92
N CYS A 45 7.79 -0.82 -9.89
CA CYS A 45 8.99 -1.28 -9.19
C CYS A 45 8.82 -1.16 -7.67
N ALA A 46 9.38 -2.14 -6.95
CA ALA A 46 9.60 -2.06 -5.52
C ALA A 46 10.99 -2.62 -5.18
N LEU A 47 11.66 -2.00 -4.21
CA LEU A 47 13.05 -2.28 -3.89
C LEU A 47 13.25 -2.35 -2.37
N GLY A 48 13.55 -3.53 -1.85
CA GLY A 48 13.96 -3.72 -0.46
C GLY A 48 15.45 -3.42 -0.32
N VAL A 49 15.80 -2.18 0.04
CA VAL A 49 17.18 -1.69 -0.01
C VAL A 49 18.12 -2.47 0.91
N SER A 50 17.69 -2.71 2.15
CA SER A 50 18.48 -3.44 3.15
C SER A 50 18.66 -4.91 2.77
N GLU A 51 17.63 -5.52 2.17
CA GLU A 51 17.64 -6.91 1.73
C GLU A 51 18.27 -7.12 0.35
N ARG A 52 18.52 -6.03 -0.41
CA ARG A 52 18.89 -6.08 -1.83
C ARG A 52 17.91 -6.91 -2.65
N PHE A 53 16.63 -6.67 -2.43
CA PHE A 53 15.55 -7.29 -3.21
C PHE A 53 15.02 -6.29 -4.22
N ALA A 54 14.80 -6.76 -5.44
CA ALA A 54 14.24 -5.98 -6.51
C ALA A 54 13.02 -6.70 -7.08
N LEU A 55 11.90 -6.00 -7.17
CA LEU A 55 10.68 -6.47 -7.79
C LEU A 55 10.31 -5.52 -8.91
N THR A 56 10.13 -6.06 -10.11
CA THR A 56 9.66 -5.32 -11.27
C THR A 56 8.49 -6.06 -11.91
N TYR A 57 7.56 -5.30 -12.49
CA TYR A 57 6.40 -5.85 -13.17
C TYR A 57 6.06 -4.97 -14.36
N GLN A 58 6.09 -5.55 -15.54
CA GLN A 58 5.64 -4.93 -16.77
C GLN A 58 4.12 -5.04 -16.88
N PHE A 59 3.44 -3.94 -17.19
CA PHE A 59 2.00 -3.96 -17.40
C PHE A 59 1.62 -4.79 -18.63
N SER A 60 0.55 -5.57 -18.48
CA SER A 60 -0.04 -6.33 -19.58
C SER A 60 -0.72 -5.40 -20.60
N PRO A 61 -0.98 -5.86 -21.84
CA PRO A 61 -1.73 -5.07 -22.83
C PRO A 61 -3.11 -4.60 -22.33
N ALA A 62 -3.77 -5.38 -21.48
CA ALA A 62 -5.04 -4.99 -20.88
C ALA A 62 -4.89 -3.85 -19.87
N GLU A 63 -3.80 -3.83 -19.12
CA GLU A 63 -3.50 -2.76 -18.17
C GLU A 63 -3.03 -1.50 -18.85
N THR A 64 -2.21 -1.60 -19.90
CA THR A 64 -1.81 -0.43 -20.68
C THR A 64 -3.02 0.21 -21.38
N ALA A 65 -4.01 -0.58 -21.80
CA ALA A 65 -5.29 -0.07 -22.26
C ALA A 65 -6.04 0.72 -21.15
N LEU A 66 -6.11 0.20 -19.93
CA LEU A 66 -6.70 0.93 -18.79
C LEU A 66 -5.95 2.24 -18.48
N ILE A 67 -4.62 2.25 -18.62
CA ILE A 67 -3.82 3.47 -18.46
C ILE A 67 -4.18 4.50 -19.54
N SER A 68 -4.26 4.05 -20.80
CA SER A 68 -4.64 4.89 -21.94
C SER A 68 -6.05 5.47 -21.76
N ASP A 69 -7.02 4.64 -21.38
CA ASP A 69 -8.40 5.06 -21.13
C ASP A 69 -8.49 6.07 -19.98
N PHE A 70 -7.71 5.87 -18.91
CA PHE A 70 -7.66 6.82 -17.81
C PHE A 70 -7.15 8.19 -18.27
N LYS A 71 -6.10 8.19 -19.08
CA LYS A 71 -5.51 9.42 -19.66
C LYS A 71 -6.43 10.10 -20.67
N SER A 72 -7.32 9.35 -21.35
CA SER A 72 -8.35 9.92 -22.23
C SER A 72 -9.57 10.46 -21.47
N GLY A 73 -9.57 10.41 -20.13
CA GLY A 73 -10.62 10.96 -19.28
C GLY A 73 -11.60 9.92 -18.73
N THR A 74 -11.40 8.63 -19.01
CA THR A 74 -12.24 7.57 -18.45
C THR A 74 -11.98 7.41 -16.97
N SER A 75 -13.04 7.53 -16.15
CA SER A 75 -12.95 7.33 -14.70
C SER A 75 -12.89 5.83 -14.33
N ASN A 76 -11.81 5.13 -14.71
CA ASN A 76 -11.60 3.70 -14.41
C ASN A 76 -10.75 3.44 -13.15
N GLY A 77 -10.21 4.50 -12.53
CA GLY A 77 -9.41 4.43 -11.31
C GLY A 77 -8.00 3.86 -11.49
N PHE A 78 -7.49 3.71 -12.71
CA PHE A 78 -6.16 3.15 -12.99
C PHE A 78 -5.04 4.22 -13.08
N GLY A 79 -5.26 5.38 -12.46
CA GLY A 79 -4.31 6.49 -12.44
C GLY A 79 -3.04 6.21 -11.65
N ILE A 80 -2.04 7.08 -11.82
CA ILE A 80 -0.69 6.96 -11.27
C ILE A 80 -0.66 6.71 -9.76
N ASN A 81 -1.45 7.46 -8.97
CA ASN A 81 -1.53 7.28 -7.51
C ASN A 81 -1.92 5.85 -7.11
N PHE A 82 -2.84 5.23 -7.85
CA PHE A 82 -3.23 3.84 -7.59
C PHE A 82 -2.11 2.88 -7.95
N ARG A 83 -1.38 3.12 -9.04
CA ARG A 83 -0.30 2.26 -9.52
C ARG A 83 0.90 2.27 -8.57
N GLU A 84 1.21 3.38 -7.92
CA GLU A 84 2.28 3.40 -6.89
C GLU A 84 1.88 2.73 -5.57
N LEU A 85 0.64 2.92 -5.11
CA LEU A 85 0.11 2.12 -3.99
C LEU A 85 0.16 0.62 -4.31
N ARG A 86 0.04 0.30 -5.60
CA ARG A 86 0.16 -1.05 -6.09
C ARG A 86 1.56 -1.60 -5.97
N SER A 87 2.59 -0.82 -6.32
CA SER A 87 3.99 -1.19 -6.14
C SER A 87 4.26 -1.62 -4.70
N CYS A 88 3.75 -0.84 -3.72
CA CYS A 88 3.85 -1.17 -2.30
C CYS A 88 3.26 -2.55 -2.00
N ALA A 89 2.12 -2.80 -2.61
CA ALA A 89 1.28 -3.92 -2.29
C ALA A 89 1.76 -5.22 -2.98
N PHE A 90 2.42 -5.13 -4.13
CA PHE A 90 3.24 -6.21 -4.69
C PHE A 90 4.40 -6.57 -3.76
N ALA A 91 5.10 -5.57 -3.22
CA ALA A 91 6.19 -5.81 -2.27
C ALA A 91 5.70 -6.55 -1.02
N VAL A 92 4.54 -6.15 -0.47
CA VAL A 92 3.92 -6.87 0.66
C VAL A 92 3.56 -8.30 0.30
N ASN A 93 2.98 -8.54 -0.87
CA ASN A 93 2.62 -9.88 -1.29
C ASN A 93 3.85 -10.79 -1.47
N GLU A 94 4.92 -10.27 -2.07
CA GLU A 94 6.12 -11.04 -2.37
C GLU A 94 6.97 -11.26 -1.10
N TRP A 95 7.17 -10.22 -0.29
CA TRP A 95 8.15 -10.23 0.80
C TRP A 95 7.52 -10.26 2.20
N GLY A 96 6.21 -10.12 2.33
CA GLY A 96 5.53 -10.06 3.63
C GLY A 96 5.78 -11.28 4.53
N LYS A 97 5.85 -12.48 3.96
CA LYS A 97 6.20 -13.70 4.71
C LYS A 97 7.64 -13.68 5.22
N HIS A 98 8.58 -13.19 4.40
CA HIS A 98 9.98 -13.02 4.78
C HIS A 98 10.14 -11.97 5.88
N TRP A 99 9.44 -10.84 5.77
CA TRP A 99 9.43 -9.85 6.84
C TRP A 99 8.84 -10.43 8.13
N SER A 100 7.72 -11.13 8.04
CA SER A 100 7.07 -11.74 9.21
C SER A 100 7.95 -12.78 9.90
N SER A 101 8.75 -13.57 9.18
CA SER A 101 9.61 -14.60 9.79
C SER A 101 10.78 -13.99 10.57
N LYS A 102 11.24 -12.79 10.20
CA LYS A 102 12.23 -12.01 10.97
C LYS A 102 11.69 -11.55 12.33
N SER A 103 10.38 -11.44 12.51
CA SER A 103 9.79 -11.17 13.82
C SER A 103 9.75 -12.43 14.68
N SER A 104 10.90 -12.81 15.20
CA SER A 104 11.02 -13.90 16.18
C SER A 104 11.91 -13.45 17.34
N ARG A 105 11.28 -12.79 18.34
CA ARG A 105 11.70 -12.75 19.77
C ARG A 105 10.87 -11.87 20.71
N GLY A 106 9.78 -11.22 20.29
CA GLY A 106 9.08 -10.32 21.25
C GLY A 106 7.72 -9.74 20.87
N ARG A 107 6.88 -10.45 20.09
CA ARG A 107 5.53 -9.98 19.68
C ARG A 107 5.47 -8.61 18.96
N ARG A 108 6.61 -7.98 18.64
CA ARG A 108 6.64 -6.67 17.95
C ARG A 108 6.31 -6.85 16.46
N PRO A 109 5.31 -6.13 15.93
CA PRO A 109 5.07 -6.07 14.50
C PRO A 109 6.30 -5.57 13.74
N VAL A 110 6.53 -6.09 12.52
CA VAL A 110 7.57 -5.53 11.63
C VAL A 110 7.05 -4.25 11.03
N HIS A 111 7.74 -3.15 11.31
CA HIS A 111 7.43 -1.86 10.72
C HIS A 111 8.09 -1.74 9.35
N VAL A 112 7.27 -1.83 8.32
CA VAL A 112 7.66 -1.60 6.92
C VAL A 112 7.28 -0.17 6.52
N HIS A 113 8.24 0.55 5.96
CA HIS A 113 8.07 1.92 5.49
C HIS A 113 8.29 2.01 3.99
N PHE A 114 7.36 2.67 3.29
CA PHE A 114 7.43 2.87 1.86
C PHE A 114 7.85 4.31 1.53
N GLN A 115 8.89 4.45 0.72
CA GLN A 115 9.29 5.70 0.08
C GLN A 115 8.62 5.76 -1.29
N ILE A 116 7.77 6.75 -1.48
CA ILE A 116 6.91 6.89 -2.65
C ILE A 116 7.14 8.29 -3.22
N ASP A 117 7.33 8.42 -4.54
CA ASP A 117 7.63 9.71 -5.15
C ASP A 117 6.38 10.57 -5.44
N ASN A 118 5.19 9.99 -5.36
CA ASN A 118 3.94 10.73 -5.46
C ASN A 118 3.34 11.08 -4.10
N THR A 119 3.37 12.38 -3.81
CA THR A 119 2.75 12.98 -2.63
C THR A 119 1.27 12.63 -2.45
N SER A 120 0.51 12.44 -3.54
CA SER A 120 -0.91 12.07 -3.46
C SER A 120 -1.09 10.62 -3.05
N ALA A 121 -0.25 9.70 -3.53
CA ALA A 121 -0.26 8.31 -3.08
C ALA A 121 0.11 8.20 -1.59
N VAL A 122 1.13 8.96 -1.14
CA VAL A 122 1.48 9.08 0.29
C VAL A 122 0.30 9.60 1.11
N ALA A 123 -0.37 10.67 0.64
CA ALA A 123 -1.52 11.23 1.33
C ALA A 123 -2.69 10.24 1.39
N TRP A 124 -2.94 9.48 0.31
CA TRP A 124 -3.97 8.43 0.28
C TRP A 124 -3.72 7.36 1.32
N GLN A 125 -2.47 6.93 1.50
CA GLN A 125 -2.12 5.94 2.50
C GLN A 125 -2.23 6.49 3.93
N ASN A 126 -1.64 7.67 4.18
CA ASN A 126 -1.52 8.20 5.54
C ASN A 126 -2.83 8.78 6.09
N LYS A 127 -3.69 9.33 5.21
CA LYS A 127 -4.93 10.01 5.61
C LYS A 127 -6.20 9.28 5.19
N LEU A 128 -6.09 8.22 4.39
CA LEU A 128 -7.20 7.44 3.84
C LEU A 128 -8.24 8.23 2.98
N PRO A 129 -7.95 9.38 2.32
CA PRO A 129 -8.96 10.19 1.63
C PRO A 129 -9.40 9.65 0.27
N SER A 130 -8.87 8.52 -0.21
CA SER A 130 -9.05 8.13 -1.61
C SER A 130 -10.50 7.80 -1.94
N ARG A 131 -11.05 8.46 -2.95
CA ARG A 131 -12.35 8.12 -3.56
C ARG A 131 -12.24 7.07 -4.66
N ASN A 132 -11.02 6.62 -4.99
CA ASN A 132 -10.79 5.58 -5.99
C ASN A 132 -11.13 4.20 -5.39
N PRO A 133 -12.16 3.49 -5.90
CA PRO A 133 -12.57 2.21 -5.33
C PRO A 133 -11.46 1.14 -5.36
N ARG A 134 -10.61 1.15 -6.39
CA ARG A 134 -9.47 0.22 -6.49
C ARG A 134 -8.42 0.51 -5.40
N ALA A 135 -8.11 1.78 -5.17
CA ALA A 135 -7.16 2.19 -4.13
C ALA A 135 -7.71 1.90 -2.73
N GLN A 136 -9.01 2.06 -2.50
CA GLN A 136 -9.64 1.76 -1.21
C GLN A 136 -9.46 0.30 -0.78
N VAL A 137 -9.47 -0.66 -1.71
CA VAL A 137 -9.20 -2.07 -1.39
C VAL A 137 -7.78 -2.23 -0.83
N ILE A 138 -6.79 -1.63 -1.49
CA ILE A 138 -5.38 -1.67 -1.05
C ILE A 138 -5.25 -1.02 0.33
N ILE A 139 -5.75 0.20 0.47
CA ILE A 139 -5.62 1.02 1.70
C ILE A 139 -6.29 0.33 2.91
N ARG A 140 -7.43 -0.34 2.71
CA ARG A 140 -8.13 -1.05 3.79
C ARG A 140 -7.39 -2.30 4.26
N VAL A 141 -6.82 -3.05 3.32
CA VAL A 141 -6.14 -4.32 3.63
C VAL A 141 -4.70 -4.09 4.07
N LEU A 142 -4.03 -3.07 3.52
CA LEU A 142 -2.63 -2.78 3.74
C LEU A 142 -2.46 -1.41 4.42
N ARG A 143 -2.28 -1.45 5.73
CA ARG A 143 -1.86 -0.31 6.52
C ARG A 143 -0.35 -0.34 6.72
N PHE A 144 0.35 0.45 5.92
CA PHE A 144 1.78 0.74 6.07
C PHE A 144 2.00 2.25 6.25
N SER A 145 3.15 2.60 6.83
CA SER A 145 3.62 3.99 6.83
C SER A 145 4.27 4.33 5.50
N ALA A 146 4.03 5.54 4.99
CA ALA A 146 4.67 6.03 3.79
C ALA A 146 5.22 7.45 3.98
N SER A 147 6.32 7.75 3.30
CA SER A 147 6.86 9.10 3.16
C SER A 147 7.11 9.44 1.70
N HIS A 148 7.20 10.73 1.42
CA HIS A 148 7.56 11.20 0.08
C HIS A 148 9.07 11.17 -0.09
N GLU A 149 9.54 10.52 -1.15
CA GLU A 149 10.92 10.63 -1.64
C GLU A 149 10.91 11.47 -2.92
N SER A 150 11.86 12.39 -3.09
CA SER A 150 11.86 13.19 -4.32
C SER A 150 12.22 12.30 -5.51
N GLY A 151 11.57 12.49 -6.66
CA GLY A 151 11.87 11.73 -7.88
C GLY A 151 13.37 11.75 -8.28
N VAL A 152 14.10 12.83 -7.96
CA VAL A 152 15.57 12.90 -8.20
C VAL A 152 16.37 11.89 -7.38
N ASN A 153 15.83 11.45 -6.24
CA ASN A 153 16.42 10.45 -5.36
C ASN A 153 15.83 9.05 -5.61
N ASN A 154 14.75 8.94 -6.40
CA ASN A 154 14.05 7.68 -6.70
C ASN A 154 14.57 6.97 -7.96
N SER A 155 15.77 7.36 -8.45
CA SER A 155 16.27 6.97 -9.78
C SER A 155 16.34 5.45 -10.02
N ARG A 156 16.55 4.66 -8.95
CA ARG A 156 16.59 3.20 -9.05
C ARG A 156 15.19 2.61 -9.27
N ALA A 157 14.20 3.07 -8.50
CA ALA A 157 12.83 2.59 -8.65
C ALA A 157 12.20 3.11 -9.95
N ASP A 158 12.48 4.35 -10.33
CA ASP A 158 12.10 4.95 -11.62
C ASP A 158 12.63 4.13 -12.80
N ALA A 159 13.93 3.79 -12.80
CA ALA A 159 14.50 2.93 -13.83
C ALA A 159 13.83 1.55 -13.88
N GLY A 160 13.49 0.99 -12.72
CA GLY A 160 12.78 -0.29 -12.63
C GLY A 160 11.33 -0.22 -13.12
N SER A 161 10.64 0.90 -12.94
CA SER A 161 9.27 1.09 -13.43
C SER A 161 9.24 1.33 -14.95
N HIS A 162 10.36 1.75 -15.54
CA HIS A 162 10.52 2.06 -16.98
C HIS A 162 11.28 1.00 -17.80
N LEU A 163 11.50 -0.22 -17.28
CA LEU A 163 12.27 -1.26 -17.97
C LEU A 163 11.82 -1.51 -19.43
N SER A 164 10.50 -1.56 -19.67
CA SER A 164 9.95 -1.82 -21.01
C SER A 164 9.78 -0.56 -21.86
N ALA A 165 10.15 0.63 -21.35
CA ALA A 165 10.07 1.88 -22.09
C ALA A 165 11.25 2.06 -23.06
N ASN A 166 12.47 1.77 -22.60
CA ASN A 166 13.70 1.94 -23.36
C ASN A 166 14.85 1.07 -22.79
N PRO A 167 15.70 0.44 -23.63
CA PRO A 167 16.85 -0.36 -23.17
C PRO A 167 17.85 0.37 -22.24
N SER A 168 17.90 1.71 -22.29
CA SER A 168 18.71 2.51 -21.36
C SER A 168 18.27 2.36 -19.91
N PHE A 169 16.97 2.20 -19.64
CA PHE A 169 16.45 1.96 -18.29
C PHE A 169 16.80 0.56 -17.79
N GLU A 170 16.79 -0.46 -18.66
CA GLU A 170 17.25 -1.80 -18.31
C GLU A 170 18.73 -1.79 -17.91
N THR A 171 19.57 -1.11 -18.70
CA THR A 171 21.00 -0.97 -18.41
C THR A 171 21.24 -0.23 -17.10
N LEU A 172 20.52 0.89 -16.88
CA LEU A 172 20.62 1.69 -15.67
C LEU A 172 20.17 0.88 -14.45
N PHE A 173 19.00 0.23 -14.53
CA PHE A 173 18.46 -0.58 -13.45
C PHE A 173 19.42 -1.73 -13.08
N ALA A 174 19.89 -2.49 -14.07
CA ALA A 174 20.86 -3.56 -13.85
C ALA A 174 22.14 -3.07 -13.17
N SER A 175 22.63 -1.88 -13.54
CA SER A 175 23.80 -1.27 -12.89
C SER A 175 23.53 -0.89 -11.43
N LEU A 176 22.34 -0.35 -11.13
CA LEU A 176 21.95 0.12 -9.80
C LEU A 176 21.52 -1.01 -8.85
N THR A 177 21.15 -2.17 -9.39
CA THR A 177 20.73 -3.37 -8.63
C THR A 177 21.66 -4.57 -8.87
N SER A 178 22.93 -4.33 -9.17
CA SER A 178 23.89 -5.41 -9.40
C SER A 178 24.04 -6.31 -8.15
N GLY A 179 23.86 -7.62 -8.33
CA GLY A 179 23.90 -8.59 -7.24
C GLY A 179 22.65 -8.64 -6.35
N TRP A 180 21.56 -7.96 -6.73
CA TRP A 180 20.29 -8.00 -6.01
C TRP A 180 19.47 -9.22 -6.43
N THR A 181 18.67 -9.74 -5.52
CA THR A 181 17.73 -10.82 -5.83
C THR A 181 16.52 -10.24 -6.56
N GLN A 182 16.34 -10.67 -7.81
CA GLN A 182 15.21 -10.25 -8.63
C GLN A 182 14.00 -11.15 -8.34
N ALA A 183 12.85 -10.53 -8.12
CA ALA A 183 11.56 -11.18 -7.98
C ALA A 183 10.63 -10.70 -9.10
N SER A 184 9.98 -11.64 -9.76
CA SER A 184 8.90 -11.33 -10.70
C SER A 184 7.59 -11.81 -10.07
N PRO A 185 6.60 -10.93 -9.94
CA PRO A 185 5.34 -11.33 -9.34
C PRO A 185 4.68 -12.47 -10.10
N LYS A 186 4.26 -13.51 -9.39
CA LYS A 186 3.50 -14.63 -9.99
C LYS A 186 2.05 -14.26 -10.30
N LEU A 187 1.59 -13.15 -9.75
CA LEU A 187 0.23 -12.65 -9.89
C LEU A 187 0.27 -11.43 -10.80
N ASP A 188 -0.70 -11.38 -11.71
CA ASP A 188 -0.99 -10.16 -12.43
C ASP A 188 -1.78 -9.19 -11.53
N VAL A 189 -2.22 -8.12 -12.18
CA VAL A 189 -2.91 -7.05 -11.50
C VAL A 189 -4.23 -7.45 -10.89
N GLN A 190 -5.02 -8.17 -11.67
CA GLN A 190 -6.35 -8.56 -11.27
C GLN A 190 -6.28 -9.65 -10.19
N GLY A 191 -5.35 -10.59 -10.31
CA GLY A 191 -5.11 -11.64 -9.32
C GLY A 191 -4.81 -11.09 -7.94
N LEU A 192 -3.97 -10.05 -7.87
CA LEU A 192 -3.66 -9.39 -6.59
C LEU A 192 -4.87 -8.65 -6.00
N ILE A 193 -5.64 -7.94 -6.84
CA ILE A 193 -6.89 -7.29 -6.43
C ILE A 193 -7.90 -8.32 -5.93
N ASN A 194 -8.04 -9.46 -6.61
CA ASN A 194 -8.96 -10.52 -6.22
C ASN A 194 -8.62 -11.10 -4.85
N ILE A 195 -7.32 -11.30 -4.56
CA ILE A 195 -6.86 -11.74 -3.23
C ILE A 195 -7.28 -10.74 -2.16
N TRP A 196 -7.05 -9.45 -2.38
CA TRP A 196 -7.38 -8.45 -1.37
C TRP A 196 -8.87 -8.17 -1.25
N GLN A 197 -9.63 -8.23 -2.34
CA GLN A 197 -11.09 -8.18 -2.27
C GLN A 197 -11.61 -9.33 -1.41
N ARG A 198 -11.10 -10.55 -1.62
CA ARG A 198 -11.43 -11.71 -0.80
C ARG A 198 -11.07 -11.46 0.68
N ILE A 199 -9.87 -10.99 0.99
CA ILE A 199 -9.46 -10.67 2.37
C ILE A 199 -10.34 -9.57 2.97
N SER A 200 -10.65 -8.53 2.20
CA SER A 200 -11.44 -7.38 2.66
C SER A 200 -12.87 -7.78 3.06
N VAL A 201 -13.46 -8.76 2.37
CA VAL A 201 -14.77 -9.32 2.72
C VAL A 201 -14.70 -10.07 4.05
N PHE A 202 -13.60 -10.78 4.33
CA PHE A 202 -13.39 -11.51 5.58
C PHE A 202 -12.87 -10.64 6.74
N THR A 203 -12.54 -9.38 6.49
CA THR A 203 -12.03 -8.42 7.49
C THR A 203 -13.00 -7.24 7.66
N ALA A 204 -14.30 -7.51 7.55
CA ALA A 204 -15.32 -6.52 7.90
C ALA A 204 -15.08 -6.03 9.33
N LEU A 205 -14.97 -4.71 9.50
CA LEU A 205 -14.94 -4.11 10.83
C LEU A 205 -16.19 -4.60 11.59
N PRO A 206 -16.07 -5.10 12.83
CA PRO A 206 -17.22 -5.55 13.58
C PRO A 206 -18.24 -4.41 13.67
N THR A 207 -19.47 -4.68 13.22
CA THR A 207 -20.59 -3.77 13.36
C THR A 207 -20.77 -3.50 14.85
N PRO A 208 -20.75 -2.23 15.32
CA PRO A 208 -20.98 -1.96 16.73
C PRO A 208 -22.36 -2.53 17.12
N PRO A 209 -22.48 -3.16 18.31
CA PRO A 209 -23.71 -3.81 18.72
C PRO A 209 -24.87 -2.80 18.74
N LEU A 210 -26.00 -3.20 18.14
CA LEU A 210 -27.23 -2.41 17.98
C LEU A 210 -27.90 -2.00 19.30
N SER A 211 -27.40 -2.42 20.47
CA SER A 211 -28.07 -2.25 21.77
C SER A 211 -27.93 -0.85 22.40
N SER A 212 -27.75 0.20 21.61
CA SER A 212 -27.94 1.59 22.10
C SER A 212 -28.70 2.50 21.13
N MET A 213 -29.31 1.98 20.07
CA MET A 213 -30.22 2.75 19.21
C MET A 213 -31.63 2.84 19.81
N ASN A 214 -31.75 3.52 20.95
CA ASN A 214 -32.96 4.26 21.24
C ASN A 214 -32.56 5.73 21.32
N GLU A 215 -33.17 6.52 20.44
CA GLU A 215 -33.00 7.98 20.27
C GLU A 215 -31.77 8.41 19.43
N GLN A 216 -31.93 8.41 18.10
CA GLN A 216 -31.92 9.65 17.31
C GLN A 216 -32.15 9.31 15.83
N VAL A 217 -33.34 9.68 15.35
CA VAL A 217 -33.67 9.85 13.93
C VAL A 217 -32.68 10.86 13.33
N MET A 218 -32.03 10.55 12.20
CA MET A 218 -31.60 11.56 11.23
C MET A 218 -31.48 10.97 9.81
N TYR A 219 -32.43 11.42 9.00
CA TYR A 219 -32.61 11.42 7.56
C TYR A 219 -31.36 11.23 6.67
N TRP A 220 -31.48 10.33 5.69
CA TRP A 220 -30.81 10.45 4.39
C TRP A 220 -31.84 10.96 3.38
N GLY A 221 -31.82 12.26 3.12
CA GLY A 221 -32.56 12.87 2.02
C GLY A 221 -31.73 12.84 0.75
N PHE A 222 -32.31 12.28 -0.32
CA PHE A 222 -31.97 12.62 -1.69
C PHE A 222 -32.34 14.08 -1.96
N ALA A 223 -31.50 14.82 -2.68
CA ALA A 223 -31.92 15.91 -3.55
C ALA A 223 -30.81 16.22 -4.58
N GLU A 224 -31.19 15.98 -5.84
CA GLU A 224 -30.75 16.58 -7.13
C GLU A 224 -29.28 16.55 -7.56
#